data_AF-A0A7W1ZZX3-F1
#
_entry.id   AF-A0A7W1ZZX3-F1
#
_cell.length_a   1.000
_cell.length_b   1.000
_cell.length_c   1.000
_cell.angle_alpha   90.00
_cell.angle_beta   90.00
_cell.angle_gamma   90.00
#
_symmetry.space_group_name_H-M   'P 1'
#
loop_
_entity.id
_entity.type
_entity.pdbx_description
1 polymer ?
#
loop_
_entity_poly.entity_id
_entity_poly.type
_entity_poly.pdbx_seq_one_letter_code
_entity_poly.pdbx_strand_id
1 'polypeptide(L)'
;MLQIKFSKTIICLLFLTLAFSASAQTKRKAAKKKTAKETTLTKTQPVAENDSIPVVKKNARPESESRMPPTEQTDDKVKSDAHPAATDDKSVYFYEFSKSDFFISKIFIEHDENGWGKITFQKKDFAEPVTDPLQLSPATLERVKATWQALNFLDSTENYQYEKDFSNLGTMKFTMKKDGRERAATFNWTDNKDAKTLADEYRRIGQQFIWIFDITVARENQPLE
;
A
#
# COMPACT_ATOMS: atom_id res chain seq x y z
N MET A 1 -61.13 -8.31 -21.25
CA MET A 1 -60.55 -9.22 -20.23
C MET A 1 -59.86 -8.35 -19.20
N LEU A 2 -60.54 -8.08 -18.07
CA LEU A 2 -60.13 -7.11 -17.06
C LEU A 2 -59.74 -7.90 -15.80
N GLN A 3 -58.45 -7.96 -15.47
CA GLN A 3 -57.94 -8.69 -14.31
C GLN A 3 -57.91 -7.79 -13.07
N ILE A 4 -58.56 -8.28 -12.03
CA ILE A 4 -58.85 -7.62 -10.76
C ILE A 4 -57.63 -7.76 -9.83
N LYS A 5 -57.19 -6.65 -9.24
CA LYS A 5 -56.13 -6.62 -8.22
C LYS A 5 -56.70 -7.05 -6.85
N PHE A 6 -56.10 -8.05 -6.23
CA PHE A 6 -56.36 -8.39 -4.83
C PHE A 6 -55.37 -7.68 -3.90
N SER A 7 -55.93 -6.99 -2.91
CA SER A 7 -55.24 -6.52 -1.71
C SER A 7 -56.09 -6.97 -0.51
N LYS A 8 -55.43 -7.53 0.53
CA LYS A 8 -55.67 -7.31 1.97
C LYS A 8 -55.00 -8.40 2.82
N THR A 9 -54.01 -7.98 3.60
CA THR A 9 -53.91 -8.03 5.08
C THR A 9 -54.32 -9.28 5.90
N ILE A 10 -53.77 -9.33 7.13
CA ILE A 10 -54.13 -10.12 8.35
C ILE A 10 -53.47 -11.53 8.38
N ILE A 11 -52.74 -12.03 9.39
CA ILE A 11 -53.00 -12.37 10.82
C ILE A 11 -51.63 -12.82 11.41
N CYS A 12 -51.08 -12.22 12.48
CA CYS A 12 -51.30 -12.43 13.92
C CYS A 12 -50.33 -13.44 14.58
N LEU A 13 -49.96 -13.10 15.83
CA LEU A 13 -49.00 -13.68 16.77
C LEU A 13 -49.06 -15.21 16.94
N LEU A 14 -47.95 -15.84 17.39
CA LEU A 14 -47.87 -16.55 18.68
C LEU A 14 -46.45 -17.13 18.97
N PHE A 15 -45.91 -16.78 20.15
CA PHE A 15 -45.11 -17.56 21.14
C PHE A 15 -43.87 -18.38 20.69
N LEU A 16 -42.74 -18.22 21.40
CA LEU A 16 -42.36 -19.15 22.49
C LEU A 16 -41.10 -18.68 23.24
N THR A 17 -41.19 -18.77 24.57
CA THR A 17 -40.17 -18.55 25.60
C THR A 17 -39.09 -19.65 25.64
N LEU A 18 -37.85 -19.30 26.01
CA LEU A 18 -36.91 -20.21 26.70
C LEU A 18 -35.97 -19.40 27.60
N ALA A 19 -35.70 -19.96 28.78
CA ALA A 19 -35.17 -19.30 29.97
C ALA A 19 -33.83 -19.88 30.45
N PHE A 20 -33.21 -19.17 31.41
CA PHE A 20 -32.07 -19.53 32.28
C PHE A 20 -30.69 -19.68 31.61
N SER A 21 -29.60 -19.12 32.14
CA SER A 21 -29.12 -19.33 33.52
C SER A 21 -28.20 -18.20 34.01
N ALA A 22 -28.30 -17.91 35.31
CA ALA A 22 -27.34 -17.11 36.08
C ALA A 22 -26.34 -18.02 36.81
N SER A 23 -25.11 -17.55 36.99
CA SER A 23 -24.09 -17.88 38.04
C SER A 23 -22.70 -17.54 37.48
N ALA A 24 -21.65 -17.13 38.18
CA ALA A 24 -21.40 -16.54 39.49
C ALA A 24 -19.90 -16.12 39.49
N GLN A 25 -19.62 -14.97 40.08
CA GLN A 25 -18.35 -14.45 40.65
C GLN A 25 -17.01 -15.18 40.43
N THR A 26 -15.94 -14.41 40.14
CA THR A 26 -14.79 -14.31 41.07
C THR A 26 -13.98 -13.00 40.91
N LYS A 27 -13.85 -12.27 42.03
CA LYS A 27 -12.85 -11.21 42.28
C LYS A 27 -11.44 -11.81 42.39
N ARG A 28 -10.41 -11.09 41.93
CA ARG A 28 -8.99 -10.96 42.42
C ARG A 28 -8.13 -10.53 41.21
N LYS A 29 -7.16 -9.62 41.22
CA LYS A 29 -6.53 -8.71 42.19
C LYS A 29 -5.86 -7.60 41.38
N ALA A 30 -5.82 -6.39 41.94
CA ALA A 30 -4.92 -5.32 41.52
C ALA A 30 -3.48 -5.57 42.02
N ALA A 31 -2.49 -5.25 41.19
CA ALA A 31 -1.09 -4.82 41.46
C ALA A 31 -0.26 -5.12 40.19
N LYS A 32 0.67 -4.31 39.70
CA LYS A 32 1.35 -3.13 40.25
C LYS A 32 1.95 -2.35 39.06
N LYS A 33 1.64 -1.06 39.02
CA LYS A 33 2.36 -0.03 38.26
C LYS A 33 3.81 0.04 38.75
N LYS A 34 4.79 0.05 37.86
CA LYS A 34 6.12 0.62 38.13
C LYS A 34 6.43 1.69 37.10
N THR A 35 6.45 2.90 37.61
CA THR A 35 6.89 4.14 36.99
C THR A 35 8.41 4.16 36.81
N ALA A 36 8.80 4.86 35.76
CA ALA A 36 10.08 5.44 35.36
C ALA A 36 11.26 5.44 36.34
N LYS A 37 12.46 5.35 35.75
CA LYS A 37 13.64 6.04 36.24
C LYS A 37 14.23 6.86 35.10
N GLU A 38 13.94 8.15 35.14
CA GLU A 38 14.67 9.24 34.49
C GLU A 38 15.92 9.56 35.33
N THR A 39 16.72 10.53 34.88
CA THR A 39 17.98 11.12 35.39
C THR A 39 19.22 10.41 34.82
N THR A 40 20.16 11.08 34.12
CA THR A 40 20.69 12.42 34.42
C THR A 40 21.39 13.05 33.20
N LEU A 41 21.09 14.33 32.98
CA LEU A 41 21.85 15.29 32.16
C LEU A 41 23.20 15.61 32.83
N THR A 42 24.27 15.72 32.03
CA THR A 42 25.47 16.47 32.42
C THR A 42 25.73 17.57 31.39
N LYS A 43 25.62 18.81 31.84
CA LYS A 43 26.08 20.09 31.24
C LYS A 43 27.25 20.55 32.12
N THR A 44 28.43 20.97 31.65
CA THR A 44 28.86 22.36 31.31
C THR A 44 30.40 22.31 31.11
N GLN A 45 31.00 22.54 29.91
CA GLN A 45 31.67 23.78 29.36
C GLN A 45 33.09 24.10 29.94
N PRO A 46 34.00 24.94 29.36
CA PRO A 46 34.08 25.69 28.06
C PRO A 46 35.50 25.75 27.37
N VAL A 47 35.62 26.59 26.30
CA VAL A 47 36.82 27.25 25.66
C VAL A 47 37.46 26.49 24.48
N ALA A 48 37.76 27.02 23.28
CA ALA A 48 37.73 28.34 22.59
C ALA A 48 37.46 28.06 21.08
N GLU A 49 36.62 28.81 20.36
CA GLU A 49 36.95 30.01 19.58
C GLU A 49 38.18 29.85 18.66
N ASN A 50 37.96 29.51 17.38
CA ASN A 50 38.69 30.12 16.28
C ASN A 50 37.95 29.97 14.93
N ASP A 51 38.21 30.96 14.09
CA ASP A 51 37.51 31.48 12.94
C ASP A 51 37.38 30.61 11.68
N SER A 52 36.48 31.10 10.82
CA SER A 52 36.52 31.13 9.35
C SER A 52 35.91 29.98 8.55
N ILE A 53 34.68 30.24 8.12
CA ILE A 53 34.03 29.71 6.92
C ILE A 53 34.77 30.25 5.67
N PRO A 54 34.91 29.45 4.60
CA PRO A 54 34.52 29.99 3.30
C PRO A 54 33.44 29.16 2.62
N VAL A 55 32.40 29.90 2.24
CA VAL A 55 31.28 29.56 1.38
C VAL A 55 31.81 29.07 0.03
N VAL A 56 31.39 27.89 -0.42
CA VAL A 56 31.48 27.51 -1.83
C VAL A 56 30.08 27.53 -2.42
N LYS A 57 29.76 28.65 -3.07
CA LYS A 57 28.64 28.82 -3.98
C LYS A 57 29.23 29.19 -5.33
N LYS A 58 29.25 28.28 -6.31
CA LYS A 58 29.18 28.67 -7.74
C LYS A 58 28.86 27.50 -8.66
N ASN A 59 27.66 27.54 -9.22
CA ASN A 59 27.31 26.88 -10.47
C ASN A 59 28.26 27.37 -11.58
N ALA A 60 28.88 26.45 -12.32
CA ALA A 60 29.55 26.75 -13.57
C ALA A 60 28.95 25.87 -14.68
N ARG A 61 28.15 26.53 -15.52
CA ARG A 61 27.69 26.08 -16.83
C ARG A 61 28.74 26.50 -17.86
N PRO A 62 29.20 25.63 -18.77
CA PRO A 62 29.84 26.08 -19.99
C PRO A 62 28.78 26.39 -21.06
N GLU A 63 28.75 27.63 -21.52
CA GLU A 63 28.17 28.02 -22.81
C GLU A 63 29.30 28.14 -23.84
N SER A 64 29.09 27.57 -25.02
CA SER A 64 29.43 28.13 -26.35
C SER A 64 29.20 27.01 -27.37
N GLU A 65 28.06 27.04 -28.06
CA GLU A 65 27.93 27.62 -29.41
C GLU A 65 28.61 26.78 -30.51
N SER A 66 27.78 26.15 -31.33
CA SER A 66 28.00 26.03 -32.77
C SER A 66 26.63 25.99 -33.46
N ARG A 67 26.35 27.04 -34.24
CA ARG A 67 25.13 27.23 -35.04
C ARG A 67 25.23 26.46 -36.37
N MET A 68 24.18 25.67 -36.67
CA MET A 68 23.35 25.57 -37.91
C MET A 68 24.02 25.29 -39.28
N PRO A 69 23.39 24.54 -40.23
CA PRO A 69 22.10 24.89 -40.89
C PRO A 69 21.14 23.70 -41.20
N PRO A 70 19.96 23.93 -41.81
CA PRO A 70 18.79 23.06 -41.72
C PRO A 70 18.70 22.05 -42.86
N THR A 71 18.02 20.93 -42.63
CA THR A 71 17.55 20.06 -43.72
C THR A 71 16.16 19.53 -43.39
N GLU A 72 15.36 19.54 -44.44
CA GLU A 72 13.93 19.27 -44.54
C GLU A 72 13.47 17.92 -44.00
N GLN A 73 12.18 17.93 -43.71
CA GLN A 73 11.29 16.82 -43.37
C GLN A 73 11.47 15.61 -44.29
N THR A 74 11.45 14.42 -43.70
CA THR A 74 10.59 13.35 -44.21
C THR A 74 9.87 12.71 -43.04
N ASP A 75 8.55 12.67 -43.19
CA ASP A 75 7.62 11.85 -42.45
C ASP A 75 8.14 10.41 -42.29
N ASP A 76 8.12 9.90 -41.07
CA ASP A 76 7.41 8.66 -40.75
C ASP A 76 7.60 8.27 -39.28
N LYS A 77 6.55 7.65 -38.75
CA LYS A 77 6.56 6.79 -37.56
C LYS A 77 6.39 7.48 -36.20
N VAL A 78 5.17 7.97 -35.97
CA VAL A 78 4.56 7.90 -34.62
C VAL A 78 4.41 6.41 -34.28
N LYS A 79 5.46 5.85 -33.68
CA LYS A 79 5.38 4.59 -32.96
C LYS A 79 4.70 4.93 -31.64
N SER A 80 3.38 4.89 -31.67
CA SER A 80 2.55 4.70 -30.49
C SER A 80 3.16 3.53 -29.70
N ASP A 81 3.67 3.83 -28.50
CA ASP A 81 4.05 2.83 -27.51
C ASP A 81 2.79 2.11 -27.04
N ALA A 82 2.25 1.28 -27.93
CA ALA A 82 1.29 0.26 -27.61
C ALA A 82 2.01 -0.76 -26.72
N HIS A 83 1.84 -0.59 -25.40
CA HIS A 83 2.16 -1.60 -24.41
C HIS A 83 1.49 -2.91 -24.85
N PRO A 84 2.24 -4.02 -25.03
CA PRO A 84 1.66 -5.23 -25.58
C PRO A 84 0.64 -5.77 -24.57
N ALA A 85 -0.61 -5.83 -25.02
CA ALA A 85 -1.69 -6.53 -24.34
C ALA A 85 -1.23 -7.93 -23.94
N ALA A 86 -1.56 -8.31 -22.71
CA ALA A 86 -1.16 -9.55 -22.06
C ALA A 86 -1.40 -10.77 -22.98
N THR A 87 -0.31 -11.47 -23.29
CA THR A 87 -0.35 -12.85 -23.76
C THR A 87 -0.51 -13.79 -22.56
N ASP A 88 -1.32 -14.81 -22.75
CA ASP A 88 -2.11 -15.59 -21.78
C ASP A 88 -1.33 -16.53 -20.82
N ASP A 89 -0.02 -16.31 -20.61
CA ASP A 89 0.87 -17.20 -19.83
C ASP A 89 1.76 -16.43 -18.83
N LYS A 90 1.37 -15.21 -18.44
CA LYS A 90 2.18 -14.35 -17.56
C LYS A 90 1.62 -14.32 -16.14
N SER A 91 2.48 -14.53 -15.13
CA SER A 91 2.06 -14.33 -13.75
C SER A 91 1.75 -12.85 -13.49
N VAL A 92 0.60 -12.58 -12.89
CA VAL A 92 0.20 -11.24 -12.42
C VAL A 92 0.01 -11.29 -10.91
N TYR A 93 0.67 -10.35 -10.25
CA TYR A 93 0.68 -10.25 -8.79
C TYR A 93 -0.10 -9.01 -8.36
N PHE A 94 -0.90 -9.16 -7.31
CA PHE A 94 -1.72 -8.10 -6.76
C PHE A 94 -1.56 -8.03 -5.25
N TYR A 95 -1.44 -6.80 -4.76
CA TYR A 95 -1.49 -6.46 -3.35
C TYR A 95 -2.55 -5.39 -3.12
N GLU A 96 -3.40 -5.59 -2.12
CA GLU A 96 -4.35 -4.60 -1.66
C GLU A 96 -4.18 -4.38 -0.15
N PHE A 97 -4.18 -3.11 0.25
CA PHE A 97 -4.35 -2.67 1.62
C PHE A 97 -5.61 -1.83 1.71
N SER A 98 -6.41 -2.02 2.78
CA SER A 98 -7.63 -1.24 3.01
C SER A 98 -7.85 -0.92 4.50
N LYS A 99 -8.18 0.34 4.79
CA LYS A 99 -8.64 0.85 6.09
C LYS A 99 -9.34 2.20 5.92
N SER A 100 -10.66 2.25 6.06
CA SER A 100 -11.48 3.44 5.81
C SER A 100 -11.05 4.70 6.59
N ASP A 101 -10.59 4.51 7.82
CA ASP A 101 -10.35 5.61 8.75
C ASP A 101 -8.97 6.25 8.59
N PHE A 102 -8.12 5.67 7.73
CA PHE A 102 -6.77 6.17 7.48
C PHE A 102 -6.78 7.28 6.42
N PHE A 103 -5.78 8.16 6.51
CA PHE A 103 -5.58 9.21 5.52
C PHE A 103 -5.36 8.64 4.11
N ILE A 104 -4.61 7.53 4.03
CA ILE A 104 -4.55 6.66 2.85
C ILE A 104 -5.44 5.45 3.14
N SER A 105 -6.64 5.44 2.57
CA SER A 105 -7.67 4.47 2.95
C SER A 105 -7.59 3.17 2.15
N LYS A 106 -7.00 3.21 0.95
CA LYS A 106 -6.77 2.04 0.11
C LYS A 106 -5.47 2.21 -0.67
N ILE A 107 -4.72 1.13 -0.81
CA ILE A 107 -3.57 1.01 -1.71
C ILE A 107 -3.77 -0.28 -2.50
N PHE A 108 -3.64 -0.22 -3.81
CA PHE A 108 -3.71 -1.36 -4.72
C PHE A 108 -2.49 -1.32 -5.62
N ILE A 109 -1.70 -2.40 -5.62
CA ILE A 109 -0.51 -2.56 -6.45
C ILE A 109 -0.75 -3.77 -7.32
N GLU A 110 -0.60 -3.61 -8.63
CA GLU A 110 -0.52 -4.71 -9.58
C GLU A 110 0.79 -4.64 -10.34
N HIS A 111 1.40 -5.80 -10.60
CA HIS A 111 2.56 -5.87 -11.48
C HIS A 111 2.69 -7.26 -12.13
N ASP A 112 3.37 -7.29 -13.27
CA ASP A 112 3.73 -8.50 -13.99
C ASP A 112 5.02 -9.14 -13.41
N GLU A 113 5.47 -10.22 -14.07
CA GLU A 113 6.74 -10.87 -13.74
C GLU A 113 7.98 -10.00 -13.97
N ASN A 114 7.89 -8.95 -14.75
CA ASN A 114 9.01 -8.04 -15.02
C ASN A 114 9.00 -6.83 -14.08
N GLY A 115 8.03 -6.75 -13.18
CA GLY A 115 7.86 -5.66 -12.23
C GLY A 115 7.19 -4.42 -12.82
N TRP A 116 6.69 -4.49 -14.06
CA TRP A 116 5.89 -3.44 -14.69
C TRP A 116 4.45 -3.56 -14.23
N GLY A 117 3.82 -2.43 -13.91
CA GLY A 117 2.40 -2.41 -13.57
C GLY A 117 1.93 -1.02 -13.19
N LYS A 118 1.05 -0.96 -12.20
CA LYS A 118 0.50 0.29 -11.68
C LYS A 118 0.25 0.22 -10.19
N ILE A 119 0.23 1.39 -9.58
CA ILE A 119 -0.19 1.59 -8.21
C ILE A 119 -1.35 2.58 -8.18
N THR A 120 -2.37 2.23 -7.41
CA THR A 120 -3.54 3.05 -7.17
C THR A 120 -3.70 3.25 -5.67
N PHE A 121 -3.92 4.48 -5.21
CA PHE A 121 -4.24 4.73 -3.81
C PHE A 121 -5.32 5.80 -3.63
N GLN A 122 -6.10 5.66 -2.55
CA GLN A 122 -7.15 6.60 -2.18
C GLN A 122 -6.69 7.44 -1.01
N LYS A 123 -6.58 8.76 -1.22
CA LYS A 123 -6.38 9.75 -0.13
C LYS A 123 -7.76 10.23 0.35
N LYS A 124 -7.87 10.54 1.64
CA LYS A 124 -9.10 11.06 2.24
C LYS A 124 -9.53 12.41 1.66
N ASP A 125 -8.56 13.25 1.31
CA ASP A 125 -8.80 14.60 0.80
C ASP A 125 -9.01 14.64 -0.72
N PHE A 126 -8.89 13.49 -1.39
CA PHE A 126 -9.07 13.36 -2.83
C PHE A 126 -10.41 12.68 -3.09
N ALA A 127 -11.22 13.22 -3.99
CA ALA A 127 -12.49 12.60 -4.36
C ALA A 127 -12.28 11.30 -5.16
N GLU A 128 -11.23 11.27 -5.98
CA GLU A 128 -10.90 10.15 -6.86
C GLU A 128 -9.59 9.47 -6.43
N PRO A 129 -9.43 8.17 -6.70
CA PRO A 129 -8.17 7.47 -6.45
C PRO A 129 -7.10 7.95 -7.42
N VAL A 130 -5.88 8.12 -6.91
CA VAL A 130 -4.70 8.43 -7.73
C VAL A 130 -4.14 7.13 -8.29
N THR A 131 -3.86 7.08 -9.59
CA THR A 131 -3.29 5.90 -10.26
C THR A 131 -2.14 6.30 -11.15
N ASP A 132 -1.00 5.65 -10.97
CA ASP A 132 0.22 5.92 -11.71
C ASP A 132 0.94 4.62 -12.13
N PRO A 133 1.74 4.66 -13.22
CA PRO A 133 2.60 3.55 -13.59
C PRO A 133 3.61 3.20 -12.49
N LEU A 134 3.86 1.91 -12.32
CA LEU A 134 4.83 1.38 -11.36
C LEU A 134 5.86 0.53 -12.10
N GLN A 135 7.13 0.79 -11.81
CA GLN A 135 8.23 -0.11 -12.16
C GLN A 135 8.99 -0.51 -10.91
N LEU A 136 8.98 -1.80 -10.58
CA LEU A 136 9.80 -2.33 -9.49
C LEU A 136 11.27 -2.37 -9.90
N SER A 137 12.16 -2.01 -8.97
CA SER A 137 13.59 -2.20 -9.18
C SER A 137 13.92 -3.69 -9.23
N PRO A 138 14.99 -4.10 -9.94
CA PRO A 138 15.38 -5.52 -10.03
C PRO A 138 15.54 -6.19 -8.66
N ALA A 139 16.19 -5.51 -7.72
CA ALA A 139 16.41 -6.04 -6.36
C ALA A 139 15.09 -6.21 -5.57
N THR A 140 14.13 -5.30 -5.74
CA THR A 140 12.82 -5.42 -5.08
C THR A 140 11.99 -6.52 -5.70
N LEU A 141 11.98 -6.61 -7.03
CA LEU A 141 11.29 -7.67 -7.76
C LEU A 141 11.81 -9.06 -7.37
N GLU A 142 13.13 -9.21 -7.22
CA GLU A 142 13.75 -10.46 -6.78
C GLU A 142 13.24 -10.88 -5.39
N ARG A 143 13.21 -9.97 -4.41
CA ARG A 143 12.69 -10.25 -3.06
C ARG A 143 11.20 -10.62 -3.08
N VAL A 144 10.39 -9.89 -3.85
CA VAL A 144 8.96 -10.18 -4.00
C VAL A 144 8.74 -11.57 -4.60
N LYS A 145 9.44 -11.90 -5.70
CA LYS A 145 9.35 -13.22 -6.34
C LYS A 145 9.80 -14.34 -5.42
N ALA A 146 10.94 -14.19 -4.75
CA ALA A 146 11.46 -15.17 -3.81
C ALA A 146 10.44 -15.46 -2.69
N THR A 147 9.76 -14.43 -2.19
CA THR A 147 8.76 -14.58 -1.13
C THR A 147 7.48 -15.26 -1.63
N TRP A 148 7.00 -14.91 -2.83
CA TRP A 148 5.88 -15.62 -3.46
C TRP A 148 6.18 -17.11 -3.70
N GLN A 149 7.41 -17.43 -4.10
CA GLN A 149 7.88 -18.81 -4.26
C GLN A 149 7.98 -19.54 -2.93
N ALA A 150 8.54 -18.92 -1.90
CA ALA A 150 8.64 -19.50 -0.55
C ALA A 150 7.26 -19.85 0.03
N LEU A 151 6.25 -19.02 -0.24
CA LEU A 151 4.86 -19.28 0.13
C LEU A 151 4.21 -20.44 -0.64
N ASN A 152 4.81 -20.87 -1.75
CA ASN A 152 4.21 -21.79 -2.71
C ASN A 152 2.74 -21.42 -3.01
N PHE A 153 2.50 -20.12 -3.22
CA PHE A 153 1.19 -19.54 -2.89
C PHE A 153 0.03 -20.19 -3.66
N LEU A 154 0.13 -20.41 -4.97
CA LEU A 154 -0.96 -21.00 -5.76
C LEU A 154 -1.34 -22.44 -5.35
N ASP A 155 -0.38 -23.19 -4.81
CA ASP A 155 -0.56 -24.58 -4.38
C ASP A 155 -0.82 -24.70 -2.87
N SER A 156 -0.52 -23.66 -2.11
CA SER A 156 -0.78 -23.62 -0.67
C SER A 156 -2.29 -23.54 -0.39
N THR A 157 -2.74 -24.13 0.71
CA THR A 157 -4.08 -23.94 1.28
C THR A 157 -4.05 -23.16 2.60
N GLU A 158 -2.88 -22.65 2.99
CA GLU A 158 -2.67 -21.97 4.27
C GLU A 158 -3.54 -20.72 4.43
N ASN A 159 -4.10 -20.56 5.64
CA ASN A 159 -4.76 -19.34 6.07
C ASN A 159 -3.75 -18.48 6.83
N TYR A 160 -3.42 -17.30 6.30
CA TYR A 160 -2.43 -16.40 6.89
C TYR A 160 -2.96 -15.58 8.06
N GLN A 161 -4.27 -15.54 8.29
CA GLN A 161 -4.86 -14.75 9.38
C GLN A 161 -4.44 -15.31 10.75
N TYR A 162 -3.85 -14.45 11.56
CA TYR A 162 -3.59 -14.74 12.97
C TYR A 162 -4.88 -14.87 13.78
N GLU A 163 -4.84 -15.63 14.88
CA GLU A 163 -6.01 -15.95 15.70
C GLU A 163 -6.72 -14.69 16.25
N LYS A 164 -5.97 -13.63 16.59
CA LYS A 164 -6.54 -12.36 17.06
C LYS A 164 -6.84 -11.42 15.90
N ASP A 165 -7.92 -10.66 16.06
CA ASP A 165 -8.30 -9.61 15.13
C ASP A 165 -7.48 -8.34 15.36
N PHE A 166 -6.80 -7.90 14.31
CA PHE A 166 -6.08 -6.63 14.23
C PHE A 166 -6.60 -5.73 13.10
N SER A 167 -7.89 -5.83 12.76
CA SER A 167 -8.57 -5.04 11.73
C SER A 167 -8.41 -3.52 11.89
N ASN A 168 -8.13 -3.03 13.09
CA ASN A 168 -7.79 -1.63 13.35
C ASN A 168 -6.50 -1.18 12.65
N LEU A 169 -5.58 -2.10 12.32
CA LEU A 169 -4.35 -1.84 11.58
C LEU A 169 -4.56 -1.84 10.05
N GLY A 170 -5.76 -2.21 9.61
CA GLY A 170 -6.13 -2.42 8.22
C GLY A 170 -6.08 -3.87 7.78
N THR A 171 -6.61 -4.13 6.61
CA THR A 171 -6.71 -5.46 6.00
C THR A 171 -5.86 -5.50 4.75
N MET A 172 -5.04 -6.54 4.64
CA MET A 172 -4.21 -6.84 3.48
C MET A 172 -4.84 -7.99 2.69
N LYS A 173 -4.70 -7.94 1.37
CA LYS A 173 -5.08 -9.02 0.47
C LYS A 173 -3.98 -9.24 -0.56
N PHE A 174 -3.57 -10.48 -0.68
CA PHE A 174 -2.68 -10.99 -1.71
C PHE A 174 -3.50 -11.68 -2.77
N THR A 175 -3.16 -11.50 -4.05
CA THR A 175 -3.74 -12.28 -5.14
C THR A 175 -2.65 -12.58 -6.17
N MET A 176 -2.59 -13.81 -6.63
CA MET A 176 -1.69 -14.25 -7.70
C MET A 176 -2.51 -14.95 -8.78
N LYS A 177 -2.29 -14.56 -10.03
CA LYS A 177 -2.84 -15.20 -11.22
C LYS A 177 -1.69 -15.74 -12.06
N LYS A 178 -1.73 -17.02 -12.44
CA LYS A 178 -0.71 -17.64 -13.28
C LYS A 178 -1.28 -18.88 -13.98
N ASP A 179 -1.03 -19.04 -15.26
CA ASP A 179 -1.39 -20.23 -16.06
C ASP A 179 -2.88 -20.63 -15.88
N GLY A 180 -3.79 -19.64 -15.92
CA GLY A 180 -5.22 -19.82 -15.69
C GLY A 180 -5.64 -20.13 -14.23
N ARG A 181 -4.69 -20.23 -13.31
CA ARG A 181 -4.93 -20.43 -11.87
C ARG A 181 -4.94 -19.10 -11.14
N GLU A 182 -5.81 -18.98 -10.14
CA GLU A 182 -5.89 -17.80 -9.27
C GLU A 182 -6.04 -18.22 -7.81
N ARG A 183 -5.32 -17.54 -6.92
CA ARG A 183 -5.55 -17.62 -5.47
C ARG A 183 -5.58 -16.22 -4.90
N ALA A 184 -6.45 -16.01 -3.93
CA ALA A 184 -6.46 -14.81 -3.09
C ALA A 184 -6.43 -15.20 -1.61
N ALA A 185 -5.74 -14.41 -0.80
CA ALA A 185 -5.71 -14.56 0.65
C ALA A 185 -5.83 -13.18 1.31
N THR A 186 -6.69 -13.07 2.32
CA THR A 186 -6.99 -11.83 3.04
C THR A 186 -6.69 -12.02 4.51
N PHE A 187 -5.99 -11.08 5.12
CA PHE A 187 -5.63 -11.11 6.54
C PHE A 187 -5.32 -9.70 7.06
N ASN A 188 -5.45 -9.46 8.35
CA ASN A 188 -5.02 -8.21 9.01
C ASN A 188 -3.72 -8.36 9.80
N TRP A 189 -3.37 -9.59 10.17
CA TRP A 189 -2.10 -9.95 10.81
C TRP A 189 -1.73 -11.38 10.46
N THR A 190 -0.43 -11.70 10.47
CA THR A 190 0.08 -13.05 10.20
C THR A 190 1.36 -13.33 10.99
N ASP A 191 1.50 -14.56 11.45
CA ASP A 191 2.74 -15.10 12.03
C ASP A 191 3.57 -15.88 11.00
N ASN A 192 3.03 -16.11 9.79
CA ASN A 192 3.80 -16.70 8.70
C ASN A 192 4.87 -15.69 8.25
N LYS A 193 6.14 -16.10 8.36
CA LYS A 193 7.29 -15.22 8.12
C LYS A 193 7.36 -14.72 6.68
N ASP A 194 7.02 -15.57 5.72
CA ASP A 194 7.08 -15.23 4.30
C ASP A 194 5.90 -14.32 3.93
N ALA A 195 4.69 -14.61 4.43
CA ALA A 195 3.52 -13.74 4.21
C ALA A 195 3.75 -12.35 4.83
N LYS A 196 4.36 -12.30 6.01
CA LYS A 196 4.76 -11.05 6.65
C LYS A 196 5.80 -10.31 5.82
N THR A 197 6.84 -11.00 5.35
CA THR A 197 7.89 -10.41 4.51
C THR A 197 7.30 -9.82 3.22
N LEU A 198 6.39 -10.54 2.58
CA LEU A 198 5.71 -10.09 1.37
C LEU A 198 4.87 -8.83 1.62
N ALA A 199 4.11 -8.81 2.73
CA ALA A 199 3.33 -7.65 3.13
C ALA A 199 4.23 -6.43 3.38
N ASP A 200 5.36 -6.64 4.06
CA ASP A 200 6.32 -5.58 4.37
C ASP A 200 6.97 -5.00 3.10
N GLU A 201 7.33 -5.84 2.11
CA GLU A 201 7.84 -5.37 0.81
C GLU A 201 6.80 -4.53 0.05
N TYR A 202 5.56 -5.01 -0.08
CA TYR A 202 4.50 -4.23 -0.74
C TYR A 202 4.17 -2.94 0.00
N ARG A 203 4.15 -2.96 1.34
CA ARG A 203 3.96 -1.75 2.14
C ARG A 203 5.11 -0.76 1.94
N ARG A 204 6.35 -1.23 1.79
CA ARG A 204 7.50 -0.37 1.48
C ARG A 204 7.37 0.27 0.10
N ILE A 205 6.98 -0.51 -0.91
CA ILE A 205 6.72 -0.01 -2.27
C ILE A 205 5.64 1.08 -2.24
N GLY A 206 4.49 0.81 -1.61
CA GLY A 206 3.40 1.78 -1.52
C GLY A 206 3.78 3.06 -0.77
N GLN A 207 4.47 2.93 0.37
CA GLN A 207 4.93 4.09 1.15
C GLN A 207 5.93 4.96 0.36
N GLN A 208 6.89 4.33 -0.32
CA GLN A 208 7.85 5.06 -1.14
C GLN A 208 7.14 5.81 -2.27
N PHE A 209 6.17 5.17 -2.93
CA PHE A 209 5.42 5.79 -4.01
C PHE A 209 4.62 7.01 -3.54
N ILE A 210 3.84 6.85 -2.46
CA ILE A 210 3.02 7.93 -1.90
C ILE A 210 3.91 9.10 -1.46
N TRP A 211 5.07 8.82 -0.87
CA TRP A 211 6.03 9.86 -0.50
C TRP A 211 6.55 10.65 -1.70
N ILE A 212 6.90 9.96 -2.79
CA ILE A 212 7.34 10.62 -4.04
C ILE A 212 6.19 11.46 -4.62
N PHE A 213 4.98 10.92 -4.66
CA PHE A 213 3.79 11.65 -5.10
C PHE A 213 3.57 12.94 -4.30
N ASP A 214 3.59 12.85 -2.97
CA ASP A 214 3.39 14.01 -2.09
C ASP A 214 4.48 15.08 -2.30
N ILE A 215 5.73 14.67 -2.55
CA ILE A 215 6.81 15.60 -2.92
C ILE A 215 6.54 16.26 -4.26
N THR A 216 6.14 15.50 -5.28
CA THR A 216 5.87 16.03 -6.63
C THR A 216 4.75 17.07 -6.56
N VAL A 217 3.63 16.74 -5.92
CA VAL A 217 2.51 17.67 -5.71
C VAL A 217 2.96 18.91 -4.94
N ALA A 218 3.77 18.76 -3.88
CA ALA A 218 4.27 19.91 -3.13
C ALA A 218 5.15 20.82 -4.00
N ARG A 219 6.03 20.26 -4.83
CA ARG A 219 6.91 21.04 -5.73
C ARG A 219 6.13 21.77 -6.82
N GLU A 220 5.07 21.16 -7.35
CA GLU A 220 4.21 21.78 -8.34
C GLU A 220 3.39 22.95 -7.78
N ASN A 221 3.05 22.90 -6.48
CA ASN A 221 2.21 23.90 -5.82
C ASN A 221 3.00 24.90 -4.95
N GLN A 222 4.34 24.85 -4.95
CA GLN A 222 5.16 25.82 -4.23
C GLN A 222 5.21 27.17 -4.97
N PRO A 223 4.98 28.31 -4.28
CA PRO A 223 5.11 29.63 -4.91
C PRO A 223 6.56 29.86 -5.34
N LEU A 224 6.73 30.33 -6.58
CA LEU A 224 8.01 30.80 -7.09
C LEU A 224 8.26 32.21 -6.51
N GLU A 225 9.03 32.30 -5.42
CA GLU A 225 9.62 33.55 -4.94
C GLU A 225 11.09 33.69 -5.38
#